data_AF-A0A395LAK6-F1
#
_entry.id   AF-A0A395LAK6-F1
#
_cell.length_a   1.000
_cell.length_b   1.000
_cell.length_c   1.000
_cell.angle_alpha   90.00
_cell.angle_beta   90.00
_cell.angle_gamma   90.00
#
_symmetry.space_group_name_H-M   'P 1'
#
loop_
_entity.id
_entity.type
_entity.pdbx_description
1 polymer ?
#
loop_
_entity_poly.entity_id
_entity_poly.type
_entity_poly.pdbx_seq_one_letter_code
_entity_poly.pdbx_strand_id
1 'polypeptide(L)'
;MAMLKDRGGNFGIMAALVMPLILAAGGVAIDMAKMVTTKNQMQDAADAAALAAASALVSKEKPDIAKAKEIAANFLKAQTAGNVVDLPADDSGAPVSGSLASAKSAPPEELEVNSSTVDILESANGATGKSFKVTVANKKTIQFNAMTRLLGQDSILLETRATAESATETKNALSMYLVLDRSGSMAWKTNTKDNTKTSCPNYTEANWGKYPNLKATSPCYVTKVDALKTAVKDLLTQLKTADPKEVYVRTAAISYNSAQDTAGNLAWGTAGTGTYVNALVATGGTASGNAFKTAYGKVTATTEDTAHKAKNGQVATKYIVFMTDGDNNNTSDDTVTLQWCDTARKNNVQVYTVAFMAPDRGQKLLKACATTAANYFEADEAADLIAAFKAIGEKASAMATRLTK
;
A
#
# COMPACT_ATOMS: atom_id res chain seq x y z
N MET A 1 71.75 -35.38 -27.98
CA MET A 1 70.90 -35.47 -26.76
C MET A 1 70.63 -34.10 -26.09
N ALA A 2 70.81 -32.96 -26.78
CA ALA A 2 70.53 -31.63 -26.21
C ALA A 2 69.07 -31.15 -26.39
N MET A 3 68.35 -31.62 -27.43
CA MET A 3 66.95 -31.23 -27.68
C MET A 3 65.91 -31.87 -26.73
N LEU A 4 66.22 -32.99 -26.09
CA LEU A 4 65.30 -33.68 -25.16
C LEU A 4 65.22 -33.01 -23.77
N LYS A 5 66.10 -32.05 -23.47
CA LYS A 5 66.10 -31.25 -22.24
C LYS A 5 65.47 -29.86 -22.42
N ASP A 6 65.08 -29.48 -23.63
CA ASP A 6 64.49 -28.18 -23.89
C ASP A 6 63.01 -28.15 -23.46
N ARG A 7 62.75 -27.57 -22.28
CA ARG A 7 61.39 -27.36 -21.75
C ARG A 7 60.75 -26.05 -22.24
N GLY A 8 61.50 -25.19 -22.94
CA GLY A 8 61.00 -23.91 -23.46
C GLY A 8 60.00 -24.09 -24.61
N GLY A 9 60.23 -25.08 -25.48
CA GLY A 9 59.33 -25.42 -26.59
C GLY A 9 57.98 -25.98 -26.14
N ASN A 10 57.95 -26.79 -25.08
CA ASN A 10 56.70 -27.35 -24.54
C ASN A 10 55.83 -26.26 -23.90
N PHE A 11 56.44 -25.24 -23.29
CA PHE A 11 55.72 -24.08 -22.78
C PHE A 11 55.07 -23.28 -23.92
N GLY A 12 55.79 -23.04 -25.02
CA GLY A 12 55.24 -22.36 -26.20
C GLY A 12 54.07 -23.11 -26.84
N ILE A 13 54.17 -24.43 -26.99
CA ILE A 13 53.10 -25.28 -27.56
C ILE A 13 51.87 -25.31 -26.64
N MET A 14 52.06 -25.49 -25.32
CA MET A 14 50.95 -25.48 -24.37
C MET A 14 50.30 -24.09 -24.26
N ALA A 15 51.09 -23.01 -24.30
CA ALA A 15 50.57 -21.65 -24.31
C ALA A 15 49.77 -21.37 -25.60
N ALA A 16 50.25 -21.81 -26.76
CA ALA A 16 49.56 -21.64 -28.04
C ALA A 16 48.21 -22.39 -28.10
N LEU A 17 48.11 -23.55 -27.45
CA LEU A 17 46.87 -24.33 -27.37
C LEU A 17 45.87 -23.75 -26.34
N VAL A 18 46.36 -23.22 -25.22
CA VAL A 18 45.49 -22.73 -24.13
C VAL A 18 45.09 -21.26 -24.30
N MET A 19 45.91 -20.45 -24.97
CA MET A 19 45.65 -19.01 -25.17
C MET A 19 44.30 -18.71 -25.85
N PRO A 20 43.90 -19.40 -26.93
CA PRO A 20 42.58 -19.19 -27.53
C PRO A 20 41.43 -19.50 -26.56
N LEU A 21 41.58 -20.50 -25.69
CA LEU A 21 40.58 -20.88 -24.70
C LEU A 21 40.40 -19.81 -23.61
N ILE A 22 41.52 -19.28 -23.08
CA ILE A 22 41.49 -18.21 -22.08
C ILE A 22 40.88 -16.93 -22.66
N LEU A 23 41.25 -16.58 -23.89
CA LEU A 23 40.68 -15.44 -24.60
C LEU A 23 39.18 -15.64 -24.84
N ALA A 24 38.75 -16.82 -25.28
CA ALA A 24 37.33 -17.11 -25.46
C ALA A 24 36.54 -17.01 -24.13
N ALA A 25 37.07 -17.54 -23.03
CA ALA A 25 36.46 -17.43 -21.71
C ALA A 25 36.38 -15.97 -21.21
N GLY A 26 37.42 -15.17 -21.46
CA GLY A 26 37.42 -13.74 -21.16
C GLY A 26 36.39 -12.96 -21.99
N GLY A 27 36.23 -13.32 -23.27
CA GLY A 27 35.21 -12.76 -24.16
C GLY A 27 33.80 -12.99 -23.62
N VAL A 28 33.49 -14.23 -23.23
CA VAL A 28 32.19 -14.60 -22.65
C VAL A 28 31.91 -13.84 -21.36
N ALA A 29 32.93 -13.67 -20.50
CA ALA A 29 32.77 -12.94 -19.24
C ALA A 29 32.39 -11.46 -19.46
N ILE A 30 33.03 -10.78 -20.41
CA ILE A 30 32.72 -9.39 -20.76
C ILE A 30 31.30 -9.27 -21.33
N ASP A 31 30.92 -10.18 -22.22
CA ASP A 31 29.58 -10.19 -22.81
C ASP A 31 28.50 -10.49 -21.78
N MET A 32 28.77 -11.37 -20.81
CA MET A 32 27.85 -11.64 -19.70
C MET A 32 27.70 -10.42 -18.80
N ALA A 33 28.78 -9.71 -18.47
CA ALA A 33 28.71 -8.47 -17.70
C ALA A 33 27.91 -7.37 -18.43
N LYS A 34 28.15 -7.23 -19.75
CA LYS A 34 27.39 -6.32 -20.62
C LYS A 34 25.91 -6.72 -20.69
N MET A 35 25.62 -8.01 -20.80
CA MET A 35 24.25 -8.56 -20.83
C MET A 35 23.50 -8.24 -19.54
N VAL A 36 24.10 -8.52 -18.38
CA VAL A 36 23.47 -8.25 -17.07
C VAL A 36 23.20 -6.75 -16.91
N THR A 37 24.17 -5.90 -17.25
CA THR A 37 24.01 -4.44 -17.15
C THR A 37 22.91 -3.93 -18.10
N THR A 38 22.91 -4.41 -19.35
CA THR A 38 21.90 -4.04 -20.35
C THR A 38 20.51 -4.52 -19.92
N LYS A 39 20.40 -5.73 -19.36
CA LYS A 39 19.14 -6.27 -18.86
C LYS A 39 18.57 -5.43 -17.73
N ASN A 40 19.40 -5.03 -16.76
CA ASN A 40 18.96 -4.19 -15.64
C ASN A 40 18.46 -2.82 -16.15
N GLN A 41 19.22 -2.17 -17.03
CA GLN A 41 18.81 -0.89 -17.62
C GLN A 41 17.50 -0.99 -18.42
N MET A 42 17.32 -2.08 -19.17
CA MET A 42 16.08 -2.33 -19.90
C MET A 42 14.89 -2.57 -18.97
N GLN A 43 15.11 -3.25 -17.84
CA GLN A 43 14.08 -3.47 -16.84
C GLN A 43 13.69 -2.16 -16.15
N ASP A 44 14.67 -1.35 -15.74
CA ASP A 44 14.42 -0.04 -15.11
C ASP A 44 13.65 0.89 -16.06
N ALA A 45 14.00 0.90 -17.35
CA ALA A 45 13.29 1.66 -18.37
C ALA A 45 11.84 1.15 -18.56
N ALA A 46 11.63 -0.16 -18.56
CA ALA A 46 10.31 -0.76 -18.68
C ALA A 46 9.43 -0.43 -17.47
N ASP A 47 9.97 -0.52 -16.26
CA ASP A 47 9.27 -0.24 -15.00
C ASP A 47 8.88 1.25 -14.92
N ALA A 48 9.80 2.16 -15.27
CA ALA A 48 9.53 3.59 -15.31
C ALA A 48 8.45 3.95 -16.34
N ALA A 49 8.52 3.37 -17.54
CA ALA A 49 7.54 3.60 -18.60
C ALA A 49 6.15 3.04 -18.24
N ALA A 50 6.09 1.84 -17.67
CA ALA A 50 4.84 1.23 -17.21
C ALA A 50 4.19 2.08 -16.11
N LEU A 51 4.97 2.53 -15.12
CA LEU A 51 4.48 3.40 -14.05
C LEU A 51 4.03 4.77 -14.57
N ALA A 52 4.79 5.39 -15.48
CA ALA A 52 4.46 6.70 -16.05
C ALA A 52 3.12 6.66 -16.81
N ALA A 53 2.91 5.65 -17.66
CA ALA A 53 1.64 5.50 -18.37
C ALA A 53 0.48 5.15 -17.42
N ALA A 54 0.71 4.25 -16.45
CA ALA A 54 -0.32 3.88 -15.47
C ALA A 54 -0.75 5.08 -14.60
N SER A 55 0.21 5.89 -14.12
CA SER A 55 -0.10 7.10 -13.36
C SER A 55 -0.77 8.19 -14.21
N ALA A 56 -0.36 8.35 -15.47
CA ALA A 56 -0.98 9.30 -16.39
C ALA A 56 -2.47 9.00 -16.61
N LEU A 57 -2.86 7.73 -16.75
CA LEU A 57 -4.26 7.30 -16.95
C LEU A 57 -5.19 7.63 -15.78
N VAL A 58 -4.65 7.87 -14.59
CA VAL A 58 -5.40 8.18 -13.36
C VAL A 58 -5.20 9.64 -12.92
N SER A 59 -4.36 10.40 -13.64
CA SER A 59 -4.15 11.82 -13.38
C SER A 59 -5.42 12.65 -13.62
N LYS A 60 -5.46 13.88 -13.09
CA LYS A 60 -6.61 14.80 -13.25
C LYS A 60 -6.97 15.10 -14.72
N GLU A 61 -6.00 15.04 -15.62
CA GLU A 61 -6.20 15.29 -17.05
C GLU A 61 -6.78 14.10 -17.81
N LYS A 62 -6.73 12.87 -17.24
CA LYS A 62 -7.25 11.62 -17.80
C LYS A 62 -7.03 11.50 -19.32
N PRO A 63 -5.77 11.52 -19.81
CA PRO A 63 -5.47 11.34 -21.22
C PRO A 63 -6.00 9.99 -21.73
N ASP A 64 -6.41 9.95 -22.99
CA ASP A 64 -6.85 8.73 -23.66
C ASP A 64 -5.74 7.67 -23.73
N ILE A 65 -6.12 6.40 -23.89
CA ILE A 65 -5.18 5.26 -23.97
C ILE A 65 -4.07 5.50 -25.00
N ALA A 66 -4.39 6.12 -26.13
CA ALA A 66 -3.41 6.45 -27.17
C ALA A 66 -2.30 7.40 -26.66
N LYS A 67 -2.66 8.43 -25.89
CA LYS A 67 -1.71 9.37 -25.28
C LYS A 67 -0.90 8.71 -24.16
N ALA A 68 -1.52 7.82 -23.38
CA ALA A 68 -0.78 7.04 -22.37
C ALA A 68 0.27 6.12 -22.99
N LYS A 69 -0.03 5.50 -24.14
CA LYS A 69 0.97 4.73 -24.92
C LYS A 69 2.10 5.62 -25.41
N GLU A 70 1.79 6.84 -25.87
CA GLU A 70 2.80 7.82 -26.27
C GLU A 70 3.72 8.23 -25.12
N ILE A 71 3.15 8.47 -23.92
CA ILE A 71 3.93 8.78 -22.71
C ILE A 71 4.89 7.64 -22.37
N ALA A 72 4.42 6.39 -22.34
CA ALA A 72 5.29 5.23 -22.12
C ALA A 72 6.40 5.12 -23.19
N ALA A 73 6.06 5.32 -24.47
CA ALA A 73 7.01 5.27 -25.57
C ALA A 73 8.08 6.38 -25.45
N ASN A 74 7.69 7.58 -25.03
CA ASN A 74 8.62 8.69 -24.82
C ASN A 74 9.55 8.42 -23.62
N PHE A 75 9.05 7.83 -22.53
CA PHE A 75 9.89 7.41 -21.41
C PHE A 75 10.89 6.32 -21.79
N LEU A 76 10.49 5.33 -22.60
CA LEU A 76 11.40 4.30 -23.13
C LEU A 76 12.50 4.92 -23.99
N LYS A 77 12.16 5.87 -24.86
CA LYS A 77 13.11 6.59 -25.71
C LYS A 77 14.07 7.46 -24.90
N ALA A 78 13.56 8.20 -23.92
CA ALA A 78 14.39 9.06 -23.06
C ALA A 78 15.43 8.24 -22.28
N GLN A 79 15.02 7.09 -21.74
CA GLN A 79 15.91 6.23 -20.97
C GLN A 79 16.94 5.48 -21.84
N THR A 80 16.63 5.23 -23.11
CA THR A 80 17.58 4.64 -24.07
C THR A 80 18.52 5.68 -24.69
N ALA A 81 18.09 6.93 -24.85
CA ALA A 81 18.92 8.03 -25.36
C ALA A 81 20.01 8.50 -24.38
N GLY A 82 19.85 8.23 -23.08
CA GLY A 82 20.87 8.52 -22.05
C GLY A 82 22.13 7.64 -22.12
N ASN A 83 22.10 6.55 -22.91
CA ASN A 83 23.20 5.58 -23.01
C ASN A 83 23.77 5.49 -24.43
N VAL A 84 24.11 6.63 -25.03
CA VAL A 84 25.10 6.66 -26.12
C VAL A 84 26.46 6.30 -25.51
N VAL A 85 26.72 5.00 -25.42
CA VAL A 85 28.08 4.49 -25.30
C VAL A 85 28.71 4.70 -26.67
N ASP A 86 29.65 5.64 -26.69
CA ASP A 86 30.52 6.04 -27.78
C ASP A 86 30.96 4.82 -28.62
N LEU A 87 30.41 4.71 -29.82
CA LEU A 87 30.92 3.85 -30.88
C LEU A 87 31.67 4.78 -31.86
N PRO A 88 32.88 4.42 -32.33
CA PRO A 88 33.63 5.27 -33.25
C PRO A 88 32.78 5.61 -34.46
N ALA A 89 32.73 6.90 -34.79
CA ALA A 89 32.00 7.44 -35.92
C ALA A 89 32.35 6.70 -37.22
N ASP A 90 31.34 6.17 -37.90
CA ASP A 90 31.41 5.92 -39.34
C ASP A 90 30.91 7.19 -40.06
N ASP A 91 31.63 7.54 -41.11
CA ASP A 91 31.68 8.82 -41.78
C ASP A 91 30.47 9.04 -42.71
N SER A 92 29.30 9.26 -42.11
CA SER A 92 28.15 9.84 -42.83
C SER A 92 27.20 10.55 -41.88
N GLY A 93 27.33 11.88 -41.82
CA GLY A 93 26.52 12.76 -40.97
C GLY A 93 25.03 12.81 -41.35
N ALA A 94 24.27 11.78 -41.00
CA ALA A 94 22.82 11.77 -41.06
C ALA A 94 22.21 11.39 -39.69
N PRO A 95 21.35 12.23 -39.08
CA PRO A 95 20.67 11.88 -37.85
C PRO A 95 19.62 10.79 -38.12
N VAL A 96 19.79 9.61 -37.51
CA VAL A 96 18.83 8.50 -37.58
C VAL A 96 17.60 8.86 -36.73
N SER A 97 16.59 9.45 -37.36
CA SER A 97 15.25 9.58 -36.78
C SER A 97 14.50 8.24 -36.92
N GLY A 98 14.48 7.46 -35.83
CA GLY A 98 13.64 6.26 -35.71
C GLY A 98 12.16 6.64 -35.53
N SER A 99 11.42 6.68 -36.64
CA SER A 99 9.96 6.78 -36.68
C SER A 99 9.32 5.45 -36.26
N LEU A 100 8.41 5.47 -35.27
CA LEU A 100 7.50 4.34 -35.01
C LEU A 100 6.25 4.51 -35.89
N ALA A 101 6.07 3.61 -36.84
CA ALA A 101 4.91 3.57 -37.71
C ALA A 101 3.64 3.12 -36.96
N SER A 102 2.53 3.82 -37.21
CA SER A 102 1.19 3.40 -36.82
C SER A 102 0.77 2.14 -37.59
N ALA A 103 0.13 1.22 -36.88
CA ALA A 103 -0.33 -0.06 -37.41
C ALA A 103 -1.26 0.05 -38.63
N LYS A 104 -0.87 -0.58 -39.76
CA LYS A 104 -1.79 -1.06 -40.81
C LYS A 104 -1.18 -2.27 -41.58
N SER A 105 -1.83 -3.43 -41.40
CA SER A 105 -1.98 -4.62 -42.28
C SER A 105 -0.85 -5.10 -43.24
N ALA A 106 -0.20 -6.22 -42.84
CA ALA A 106 0.41 -7.36 -43.61
C ALA A 106 1.52 -7.09 -44.66
N PRO A 107 2.37 -8.08 -45.11
CA PRO A 107 2.68 -9.47 -44.68
C PRO A 107 4.17 -9.69 -44.21
N PRO A 108 4.62 -10.92 -43.87
CA PRO A 108 5.78 -11.18 -43.00
C PRO A 108 7.08 -11.47 -43.77
N GLU A 109 8.15 -10.73 -43.48
CA GLU A 109 9.57 -11.17 -43.43
C GLU A 109 10.48 -9.95 -43.46
N GLU A 110 10.56 -9.27 -42.33
CA GLU A 110 11.79 -8.57 -41.93
C GLU A 110 11.76 -8.56 -40.41
N LEU A 111 12.75 -9.20 -39.80
CA LEU A 111 12.88 -9.28 -38.35
C LEU A 111 12.99 -7.85 -37.81
N GLU A 112 11.90 -7.31 -37.24
CA GLU A 112 11.93 -6.10 -36.42
C GLU A 112 12.68 -6.39 -35.11
N VAL A 113 14.00 -6.47 -35.23
CA VAL A 113 14.94 -6.64 -34.13
C VAL A 113 15.12 -5.28 -33.46
N ASN A 114 14.22 -4.97 -32.53
CA ASN A 114 14.22 -3.91 -31.49
C ASN A 114 12.79 -3.39 -31.28
N SER A 115 11.83 -4.29 -31.07
CA SER A 115 10.43 -3.92 -30.85
C SER A 115 10.16 -3.71 -29.35
N SER A 116 9.67 -2.52 -29.03
CA SER A 116 9.08 -2.19 -27.73
C SER A 116 7.57 -2.17 -27.90
N THR A 117 6.84 -3.00 -27.15
CA THR A 117 5.37 -3.01 -27.18
C THR A 117 4.81 -2.47 -25.87
N VAL A 118 3.81 -1.59 -25.98
CA VAL A 118 3.03 -1.07 -24.85
C VAL A 118 1.58 -1.50 -25.02
N ASP A 119 1.17 -2.46 -24.20
CA ASP A 119 -0.18 -2.97 -24.15
C ASP A 119 -0.90 -2.39 -22.94
N ILE A 120 -2.08 -1.84 -23.16
CA ILE A 120 -2.92 -1.27 -22.11
C ILE A 120 -4.26 -2.01 -22.20
N LEU A 121 -4.56 -2.80 -21.19
CA LEU A 121 -5.84 -3.48 -21.04
C LEU A 121 -6.73 -2.63 -20.13
N GLU A 122 -7.85 -2.16 -20.67
CA GLU A 122 -8.91 -1.50 -19.90
C GLU A 122 -9.91 -2.56 -19.42
N SER A 123 -10.26 -2.51 -18.14
CA SER A 123 -11.33 -3.30 -17.55
C SER A 123 -12.19 -2.43 -16.64
N ALA A 124 -13.47 -2.79 -16.48
CA ALA A 124 -14.35 -2.09 -15.56
C ALA A 124 -13.86 -2.27 -14.12
N ASN A 125 -13.74 -1.17 -13.37
CA ASN A 125 -13.44 -1.15 -11.93
C ASN A 125 -14.59 -0.52 -11.14
N GLY A 126 -15.73 -1.18 -11.17
CA GLY A 126 -16.94 -0.80 -10.45
C GLY A 126 -17.96 -0.05 -11.29
N ALA A 127 -18.82 0.76 -10.65
CA ALA A 127 -19.97 1.40 -11.29
C ALA A 127 -19.57 2.54 -12.26
N THR A 128 -18.50 3.28 -11.93
CA THR A 128 -18.03 4.44 -12.71
C THR A 128 -16.53 4.43 -13.00
N GLY A 129 -15.78 3.47 -12.41
CA GLY A 129 -14.34 3.35 -12.52
C GLY A 129 -13.85 2.43 -13.63
N LYS A 130 -12.65 2.71 -14.12
CA LYS A 130 -11.89 1.89 -15.08
C LYS A 130 -10.55 1.52 -14.46
N SER A 131 -10.16 0.25 -14.53
CA SER A 131 -8.80 -0.21 -14.26
C SER A 131 -8.02 -0.37 -15.56
N PHE A 132 -6.74 -0.04 -15.50
CA PHE A 132 -5.80 -0.14 -16.60
C PHE A 132 -4.61 -0.99 -16.17
N LYS A 133 -4.37 -2.06 -16.91
CA LYS A 133 -3.16 -2.86 -16.78
C LYS A 133 -2.23 -2.50 -17.94
N VAL A 134 -1.15 -1.81 -17.63
CA VAL A 134 -0.11 -1.39 -18.58
C VAL A 134 1.00 -2.43 -18.55
N THR A 135 1.24 -3.08 -19.69
CA THR A 135 2.34 -4.02 -19.89
C THR A 135 3.31 -3.43 -20.90
N VAL A 136 4.56 -3.25 -20.47
CA VAL A 136 5.65 -2.80 -21.34
C VAL A 136 6.59 -3.98 -21.55
N ALA A 137 6.74 -4.41 -22.80
CA ALA A 137 7.72 -5.41 -23.19
C ALA A 137 8.79 -4.77 -24.08
N ASN A 138 10.06 -4.98 -23.75
CA ASN A 138 11.19 -4.53 -24.56
C ASN A 138 12.02 -5.71 -25.02
N LYS A 139 12.22 -5.81 -26.33
CA LYS A 139 13.13 -6.77 -26.95
C LYS A 139 14.33 -6.06 -27.54
N LYS A 140 15.53 -6.49 -27.21
CA LYS A 140 16.79 -5.96 -27.75
C LYS A 140 17.76 -7.08 -28.03
N THR A 141 18.32 -7.11 -29.23
CA THR A 141 19.41 -8.04 -29.55
C THR A 141 20.75 -7.39 -29.24
N ILE A 142 21.57 -8.06 -28.44
CA ILE A 142 22.96 -7.65 -28.22
C ILE A 142 23.87 -8.54 -29.06
N GLN A 143 24.78 -7.90 -29.79
CA GLN A 143 25.84 -8.58 -30.52
C GLN A 143 26.97 -8.90 -29.55
N PHE A 144 27.46 -10.13 -29.63
CA PHE A 144 28.59 -10.58 -28.83
C PHE A 144 29.91 -10.05 -29.40
N ASN A 145 30.94 -9.96 -28.55
CA ASN A 145 32.26 -9.54 -28.99
C ASN A 145 32.94 -10.62 -29.86
N ALA A 146 33.95 -10.23 -30.64
CA ALA A 146 34.61 -11.13 -31.58
C ALA A 146 35.18 -12.42 -30.95
N MET A 147 35.57 -12.37 -29.67
CA MET A 147 36.12 -13.52 -28.94
C MET A 147 35.03 -14.54 -28.56
N THR A 148 33.83 -14.07 -28.21
CA THR A 148 32.66 -14.92 -27.97
C THR A 148 32.08 -15.48 -29.27
N ARG A 149 32.13 -14.71 -30.36
CA ARG A 149 31.67 -15.13 -31.69
C ARG A 149 32.49 -16.29 -32.26
N LEU A 150 33.77 -16.38 -31.89
CA LEU A 150 34.63 -17.53 -32.23
C LEU A 150 34.08 -18.87 -31.70
N LEU A 151 33.25 -18.83 -30.67
CA LEU A 151 32.56 -20.00 -30.11
C LEU A 151 31.23 -20.33 -30.82
N GLY A 152 30.90 -19.64 -31.92
CA GLY A 152 29.71 -19.90 -32.74
C GLY A 152 28.42 -19.24 -32.24
N GLN A 153 28.50 -18.27 -31.33
CA GLN A 153 27.36 -17.48 -30.87
C GLN A 153 27.54 -16.03 -31.30
N ASP A 154 26.70 -15.56 -32.24
CA ASP A 154 26.80 -14.20 -32.77
C ASP A 154 26.04 -13.17 -31.93
N SER A 155 24.89 -13.56 -31.38
CA SER A 155 24.02 -12.64 -30.65
C SER A 155 23.07 -13.36 -29.70
N ILE A 156 22.42 -12.59 -28.84
CA ILE A 156 21.32 -13.06 -27.99
C ILE A 156 20.21 -12.00 -27.92
N LEU A 157 18.96 -12.48 -27.92
CA LEU A 157 17.78 -11.66 -27.72
C LEU A 157 17.51 -11.50 -26.21
N LEU A 158 17.52 -10.27 -25.71
CA LEU A 158 17.08 -9.93 -24.37
C LEU A 158 15.64 -9.47 -24.41
N GLU A 159 14.81 -10.05 -23.54
CA GLU A 159 13.44 -9.61 -23.30
C GLU A 159 13.29 -9.17 -21.83
N THR A 160 12.65 -8.02 -21.64
CA THR A 160 12.23 -7.52 -20.33
C THR A 160 10.74 -7.19 -20.37
N ARG A 161 10.05 -7.44 -19.27
CA ARG A 161 8.61 -7.16 -19.13
C ARG A 161 8.39 -6.43 -17.81
N ALA A 162 7.62 -5.36 -17.88
CA ALA A 162 7.16 -4.60 -16.72
C ALA A 162 5.64 -4.47 -16.77
N THR A 163 4.98 -4.65 -15.64
CA THR A 163 3.53 -4.49 -15.53
C THR A 163 3.19 -3.49 -14.43
N ALA A 164 2.39 -2.48 -14.77
CA ALA A 164 1.86 -1.52 -13.82
C ALA A 164 0.33 -1.52 -13.87
N GLU A 165 -0.30 -1.50 -12.71
CA GLU A 165 -1.74 -1.41 -12.58
C GLU A 165 -2.14 -0.05 -12.02
N SER A 166 -3.16 0.55 -12.63
CA SER A 166 -3.74 1.81 -12.19
C SER A 166 -5.26 1.73 -12.33
N ALA A 167 -6.00 2.52 -11.57
CA ALA A 167 -7.44 2.60 -11.75
C ALA A 167 -7.98 4.00 -11.47
N THR A 168 -8.87 4.48 -12.33
CA THR A 168 -9.53 5.81 -12.23
C THR A 168 -10.43 5.93 -11.02
N GLU A 169 -11.00 4.80 -10.62
CA GLU A 169 -11.50 4.61 -9.27
C GLU A 169 -10.76 3.44 -8.74
N THR A 170 -10.24 3.60 -7.56
CA THR A 170 -9.50 2.62 -6.83
C THR A 170 -10.33 1.40 -6.49
N LYS A 171 -9.67 0.27 -6.17
CA LYS A 171 -10.23 -0.75 -5.28
C LYS A 171 -10.38 -0.17 -3.86
N ASN A 172 -11.14 0.92 -3.72
CA ASN A 172 -11.28 1.73 -2.51
C ASN A 172 -12.60 1.46 -1.79
N ALA A 173 -13.36 0.44 -2.22
CA ALA A 173 -14.41 -0.10 -1.38
C ALA A 173 -13.83 -0.43 0.01
N LEU A 174 -14.44 0.14 1.04
CA LEU A 174 -13.97 0.14 2.41
C LEU A 174 -15.12 -0.27 3.33
N SER A 175 -14.89 -1.29 4.14
CA SER A 175 -15.74 -1.61 5.29
C SER A 175 -14.96 -1.35 6.56
N MET A 176 -15.33 -0.32 7.32
CA MET A 176 -14.65 0.06 8.56
C MET A 176 -15.57 -0.13 9.76
N TYR A 177 -15.07 -0.81 10.79
CA TYR A 177 -15.80 -1.03 12.02
C TYR A 177 -15.00 -0.51 13.22
N LEU A 178 -15.58 0.43 13.96
CA LEU A 178 -14.94 1.02 15.14
C LEU A 178 -15.30 0.18 16.38
N VAL A 179 -14.30 -0.21 17.17
CA VAL A 179 -14.45 -0.88 18.46
C VAL A 179 -13.96 0.09 19.53
N LEU A 180 -14.91 0.70 20.24
CA LEU A 180 -14.64 1.90 21.04
C LEU A 180 -14.89 1.66 22.52
N ASP A 181 -13.86 1.92 23.33
CA ASP A 181 -14.04 1.91 24.78
C ASP A 181 -14.92 3.08 25.24
N ARG A 182 -15.92 2.76 26.07
CA ARG A 182 -16.72 3.73 26.83
C ARG A 182 -16.79 3.36 28.32
N SER A 183 -15.74 2.74 28.83
CA SER A 183 -15.52 2.46 30.26
C SER A 183 -15.58 3.72 31.11
N GLY A 184 -15.63 3.56 32.45
CA GLY A 184 -15.65 4.69 33.37
C GLY A 184 -14.40 5.58 33.30
N SER A 185 -13.23 5.01 32.97
CA SER A 185 -11.99 5.77 32.79
C SER A 185 -12.09 6.77 31.63
N MET A 186 -12.90 6.47 30.63
CA MET A 186 -13.18 7.38 29.52
C MET A 186 -13.92 8.66 29.93
N ALA A 187 -14.51 8.71 31.13
CA ALA A 187 -15.13 9.92 31.65
C ALA A 187 -14.11 10.86 32.32
N TRP A 188 -12.87 10.40 32.53
CA TRP A 188 -11.87 11.18 33.25
C TRP A 188 -11.37 12.35 32.40
N LYS A 189 -10.95 13.41 33.09
CA LYS A 189 -10.36 14.56 32.44
C LYS A 189 -9.06 14.19 31.75
N THR A 190 -8.85 14.77 30.58
CA THR A 190 -7.53 14.92 29.97
C THR A 190 -6.83 16.12 30.61
N ASN A 191 -5.62 16.42 30.15
CA ASN A 191 -4.90 17.67 30.45
C ASN A 191 -5.27 18.82 29.49
N THR A 192 -6.12 18.58 28.49
CA THR A 192 -6.59 19.61 27.55
C THR A 192 -7.72 20.41 28.17
N LYS A 193 -7.57 21.74 28.26
CA LYS A 193 -8.60 22.64 28.80
C LYS A 193 -9.74 22.82 27.80
N ASP A 194 -10.97 22.68 28.27
CA ASP A 194 -12.17 23.03 27.51
C ASP A 194 -12.48 24.52 27.72
N ASN A 195 -12.00 25.36 26.80
CA ASN A 195 -12.23 26.81 26.87
C ASN A 195 -13.69 27.20 26.56
N THR A 196 -14.54 26.27 26.12
CA THR A 196 -15.96 26.54 25.87
C THR A 196 -16.79 26.55 27.16
N LYS A 197 -16.25 26.02 28.26
CA LYS A 197 -16.92 25.91 29.56
C LYS A 197 -16.09 26.51 30.68
N THR A 198 -16.72 27.28 31.56
CA THR A 198 -16.04 27.88 32.72
C THR A 198 -15.73 26.86 33.82
N SER A 199 -16.57 25.85 34.00
CA SER A 199 -16.41 24.78 35.00
C SER A 199 -17.13 23.50 34.59
N CYS A 200 -16.62 22.34 35.02
CA CYS A 200 -17.30 21.05 34.84
C CYS A 200 -16.89 20.03 35.91
N PRO A 201 -17.61 18.90 36.03
CA PRO A 201 -17.20 17.78 36.88
C PRO A 201 -15.92 17.15 36.34
N ASN A 202 -14.79 17.42 37.00
CA ASN A 202 -13.48 16.90 36.60
C ASN A 202 -13.24 15.53 37.23
N TYR A 203 -13.75 14.48 36.58
CA TYR A 203 -13.56 13.11 37.04
C TYR A 203 -12.10 12.65 36.89
N THR A 204 -11.66 11.88 37.87
CA THR A 204 -10.36 11.21 37.96
C THR A 204 -10.58 9.88 38.67
N GLU A 205 -9.59 8.99 38.62
CA GLU A 205 -9.64 7.74 39.37
C GLU A 205 -9.99 7.95 40.85
N ALA A 206 -9.31 8.89 41.51
CA ALA A 206 -9.46 9.15 42.95
C ALA A 206 -10.85 9.65 43.36
N ASN A 207 -11.63 10.24 42.45
CA ASN A 207 -12.93 10.80 42.75
C ASN A 207 -14.10 10.12 42.01
N TRP A 208 -13.82 9.01 41.29
CA TRP A 208 -14.80 8.29 40.49
C TRP A 208 -15.99 7.77 41.29
N GLY A 209 -15.78 7.41 42.57
CA GLY A 209 -16.85 6.98 43.48
C GLY A 209 -17.96 8.02 43.71
N LYS A 210 -17.80 9.27 43.25
CA LYS A 210 -18.82 10.32 43.30
C LYS A 210 -19.68 10.41 42.04
N TYR A 211 -19.43 9.59 41.03
CA TYR A 211 -20.21 9.58 39.79
C TYR A 211 -21.69 9.21 40.05
N PRO A 212 -22.68 9.88 39.42
CA PRO A 212 -22.56 10.98 38.45
C PRO A 212 -22.59 12.39 39.07
N ASN A 213 -22.47 12.52 40.39
CA ASN A 213 -22.79 13.73 41.16
C ASN A 213 -21.55 14.48 41.69
N LEU A 214 -20.44 14.50 40.94
CA LEU A 214 -19.26 15.27 41.32
C LEU A 214 -19.50 16.79 41.15
N LYS A 215 -19.19 17.58 42.18
CA LYS A 215 -19.27 19.04 42.12
C LYS A 215 -18.32 19.60 41.04
N ALA A 216 -18.83 20.54 40.23
CA ALA A 216 -18.04 21.18 39.19
C ALA A 216 -16.86 21.98 39.76
N THR A 217 -15.74 21.96 39.05
CA THR A 217 -14.51 22.71 39.38
C THR A 217 -14.00 23.46 38.15
N SER A 218 -13.19 24.50 38.36
CA SER A 218 -12.57 25.30 37.31
C SER A 218 -11.04 25.18 37.38
N PRO A 219 -10.31 25.06 36.26
CA PRO A 219 -10.82 25.07 34.88
C PRO A 219 -11.51 23.76 34.47
N CYS A 220 -12.35 23.82 33.44
CA CYS A 220 -12.92 22.63 32.81
C CYS A 220 -11.90 21.97 31.87
N TYR A 221 -11.88 20.64 31.85
CA TYR A 221 -11.04 19.85 30.97
C TYR A 221 -11.89 18.99 30.05
N VAL A 222 -11.38 18.73 28.84
CA VAL A 222 -11.99 17.81 27.89
C VAL A 222 -11.93 16.39 28.48
N THR A 223 -13.03 15.65 28.46
CA THR A 223 -13.04 14.26 28.90
C THR A 223 -12.43 13.35 27.83
N LYS A 224 -11.92 12.19 28.23
CA LYS A 224 -11.35 11.24 27.26
C LYS A 224 -12.38 10.79 26.20
N VAL A 225 -13.64 10.58 26.59
CA VAL A 225 -14.73 10.23 25.66
C VAL A 225 -15.08 11.38 24.70
N ASP A 226 -15.01 12.64 25.14
CA ASP A 226 -15.23 13.78 24.25
C ASP A 226 -14.08 13.96 23.24
N ALA A 227 -12.83 13.69 23.67
CA ALA A 227 -11.68 13.64 22.77
C ALA A 227 -11.86 12.52 21.72
N LEU A 228 -12.31 11.33 22.13
CA LEU A 228 -12.63 10.23 21.22
C LEU A 228 -13.72 10.63 20.22
N LYS A 229 -14.83 11.23 20.69
CA LYS A 229 -15.92 11.68 19.80
C LYS A 229 -15.42 12.66 18.74
N THR A 230 -14.53 13.57 19.13
CA THR A 230 -13.90 14.53 18.22
C THR A 230 -13.00 13.83 17.20
N ALA A 231 -12.11 12.93 17.65
CA ALA A 231 -11.21 12.19 16.77
C ALA A 231 -11.96 11.31 15.75
N VAL A 232 -13.02 10.62 16.20
CA VAL A 232 -13.87 9.83 15.30
C VAL A 232 -14.63 10.72 14.32
N LYS A 233 -15.17 11.87 14.77
CA LYS A 233 -15.85 12.81 13.88
C LYS A 233 -14.93 13.29 12.76
N ASP A 234 -13.67 13.55 13.05
CA ASP A 234 -12.68 13.97 12.06
C ASP A 234 -12.40 12.84 11.06
N LEU A 235 -12.16 11.62 11.53
CA LEU A 235 -12.04 10.41 10.68
C LEU A 235 -13.25 10.26 9.75
N LEU A 236 -14.46 10.32 10.30
CA LEU A 236 -15.70 10.19 9.52
C LEU A 236 -15.89 11.32 8.50
N THR A 237 -15.40 12.53 8.83
CA THR A 237 -15.42 13.68 7.91
C THR A 237 -14.45 13.49 6.75
N GLN A 238 -13.25 12.95 7.02
CA GLN A 238 -12.30 12.60 5.96
C GLN A 238 -12.87 11.54 5.02
N LEU A 239 -13.45 10.48 5.57
CA LEU A 239 -14.10 9.44 4.77
C LEU A 239 -15.25 9.99 3.93
N LYS A 240 -16.09 10.87 4.51
CA LYS A 240 -17.16 11.56 3.76
C LYS A 240 -16.63 12.47 2.66
N THR A 241 -15.49 13.12 2.89
CA THR A 241 -14.83 13.97 1.89
C THR A 241 -14.27 13.13 0.74
N ALA A 242 -13.73 11.94 1.06
CA ALA A 242 -13.22 10.99 0.06
C ALA A 242 -14.34 10.29 -0.72
N ASP A 243 -15.50 10.05 -0.11
CA ASP A 243 -16.68 9.43 -0.73
C ASP A 243 -17.98 10.24 -0.50
N PRO A 244 -18.14 11.42 -1.13
CA PRO A 244 -19.30 12.28 -0.92
C PRO A 244 -20.63 11.67 -1.38
N LYS A 245 -20.58 10.65 -2.23
CA LYS A 245 -21.75 9.95 -2.79
C LYS A 245 -22.08 8.66 -2.04
N GLU A 246 -21.29 8.30 -1.03
CA GLU A 246 -21.48 7.11 -0.20
C GLU A 246 -21.57 5.81 -1.02
N VAL A 247 -20.70 5.68 -2.03
CA VAL A 247 -20.67 4.55 -2.97
C VAL A 247 -19.64 3.48 -2.57
N TYR A 248 -18.59 3.86 -1.85
CA TYR A 248 -17.44 3.00 -1.57
C TYR A 248 -17.25 2.73 -0.08
N VAL A 249 -17.67 3.64 0.79
CA VAL A 249 -17.42 3.55 2.23
C VAL A 249 -18.66 3.03 2.96
N ARG A 250 -18.47 1.97 3.75
CA ARG A 250 -19.43 1.51 4.75
C ARG A 250 -18.78 1.55 6.13
N THR A 251 -19.47 2.17 7.07
CA THR A 251 -18.98 2.28 8.45
C THR A 251 -20.01 1.79 9.46
N ALA A 252 -19.49 1.33 10.60
CA ALA A 252 -20.27 1.06 11.80
C ALA A 252 -19.38 1.19 13.03
N ALA A 253 -19.99 1.20 14.21
CA ALA A 253 -19.29 1.15 15.48
C ALA A 253 -19.96 0.17 16.44
N ILE A 254 -19.17 -0.35 17.36
CA ILE A 254 -19.59 -1.00 18.58
C ILE A 254 -18.78 -0.40 19.72
N SER A 255 -19.46 -0.07 20.81
CA SER A 255 -18.81 0.33 22.03
C SER A 255 -18.91 -0.75 23.09
N TYR A 256 -18.07 -0.65 24.10
CA TYR A 256 -18.07 -1.58 25.23
C TYR A 256 -17.69 -0.88 26.53
N ASN A 257 -18.13 -1.48 27.63
CA ASN A 257 -17.64 -1.23 28.97
C ASN A 257 -17.44 -2.59 29.67
N SER A 258 -18.09 -2.85 30.80
CA SER A 258 -18.20 -4.21 31.40
C SER A 258 -18.85 -5.24 30.46
N ALA A 259 -19.58 -4.80 29.43
CA ALA A 259 -20.10 -5.62 28.36
C ALA A 259 -20.11 -4.83 27.04
N GLN A 260 -20.26 -5.51 25.91
CA GLN A 260 -20.50 -4.84 24.64
C GLN A 260 -21.90 -4.21 24.60
N ASP A 261 -22.03 -3.10 23.89
CA ASP A 261 -23.34 -2.53 23.57
C ASP A 261 -24.01 -3.22 22.40
N THR A 262 -25.22 -2.76 22.10
CA THR A 262 -25.86 -3.06 20.82
C THR A 262 -24.94 -2.64 19.67
N ALA A 263 -24.61 -3.60 18.83
CA ALA A 263 -23.71 -3.42 17.70
C ALA A 263 -24.38 -2.59 16.59
N GLY A 264 -23.68 -1.59 16.07
CA GLY A 264 -24.09 -0.89 14.85
C GLY A 264 -24.09 -1.84 13.63
N ASN A 265 -24.94 -1.55 12.66
CA ASN A 265 -24.92 -2.25 11.37
C ASN A 265 -24.11 -1.44 10.36
N LEU A 266 -23.28 -2.12 9.56
CA LEU A 266 -22.56 -1.50 8.45
C LEU A 266 -23.58 -0.86 7.51
N ALA A 267 -23.42 0.43 7.28
CA ALA A 267 -24.28 1.25 6.42
C ALA A 267 -23.40 2.11 5.51
N TRP A 268 -23.95 2.48 4.35
CA TRP A 268 -23.27 3.39 3.42
C TRP A 268 -23.03 4.75 4.08
N GLY A 269 -21.84 5.30 3.86
CA GLY A 269 -21.41 6.57 4.43
C GLY A 269 -21.03 6.49 5.90
N THR A 270 -21.10 7.65 6.57
CA THR A 270 -20.57 7.84 7.93
C THR A 270 -21.58 8.36 8.94
N ALA A 271 -22.79 8.73 8.51
CA ALA A 271 -23.78 9.38 9.37
C ALA A 271 -24.23 8.48 10.54
N GLY A 272 -24.54 7.20 10.27
CA GLY A 272 -24.99 6.26 11.31
C GLY A 272 -23.93 6.04 12.40
N THR A 273 -22.67 5.87 11.99
CA THR A 273 -21.53 5.75 12.91
C THR A 273 -21.33 7.03 13.71
N GLY A 274 -21.45 8.20 13.09
CA GLY A 274 -21.36 9.49 13.79
C GLY A 274 -22.43 9.63 14.87
N THR A 275 -23.68 9.28 14.57
CA THR A 275 -24.78 9.28 15.54
C THR A 275 -24.51 8.32 16.70
N TYR A 276 -24.06 7.10 16.41
CA TYR A 276 -23.70 6.10 17.42
C TYR A 276 -22.63 6.64 18.39
N VAL A 277 -21.55 7.20 17.84
CA VAL A 277 -20.41 7.67 18.62
C VAL A 277 -20.74 8.91 19.43
N ASN A 278 -21.56 9.83 18.90
CA ASN A 278 -22.01 11.00 19.65
C ASN A 278 -22.85 10.63 20.88
N ALA A 279 -23.58 9.51 20.83
CA ALA A 279 -24.42 9.01 21.91
C ALA A 279 -23.65 8.28 23.03
N LEU A 280 -22.33 8.06 22.87
CA LEU A 280 -21.54 7.33 23.88
C LEU A 280 -21.52 8.04 25.23
N VAL A 281 -21.70 7.25 26.29
CA VAL A 281 -21.62 7.68 27.68
C VAL A 281 -20.61 6.78 28.40
N ALA A 282 -19.57 7.39 28.95
CA ALA A 282 -18.50 6.70 29.66
C ALA A 282 -18.96 6.23 31.03
N THR A 283 -18.98 4.92 31.26
CA THR A 283 -19.41 4.30 32.52
C THR A 283 -19.02 2.82 32.61
N GLY A 284 -18.92 2.28 33.82
CA GLY A 284 -18.66 0.86 34.07
C GLY A 284 -17.20 0.46 33.92
N GLY A 285 -16.96 -0.84 33.78
CA GLY A 285 -15.64 -1.42 33.55
C GLY A 285 -15.23 -1.46 32.07
N THR A 286 -14.29 -2.33 31.75
CA THR A 286 -13.62 -2.49 30.45
C THR A 286 -13.52 -3.98 30.13
N ALA A 287 -14.19 -4.42 29.05
CA ALA A 287 -14.20 -5.81 28.56
C ALA A 287 -14.35 -5.83 27.02
N SER A 288 -13.22 -5.75 26.30
CA SER A 288 -13.18 -5.57 24.84
C SER A 288 -13.49 -6.84 24.02
N GLY A 289 -13.34 -8.03 24.60
CA GLY A 289 -13.30 -9.29 23.85
C GLY A 289 -14.52 -9.56 22.97
N ASN A 290 -15.72 -9.42 23.53
CA ASN A 290 -16.96 -9.65 22.80
C ASN A 290 -17.19 -8.60 21.71
N ALA A 291 -16.91 -7.32 22.01
CA ALA A 291 -17.08 -6.24 21.06
C ALA A 291 -16.18 -6.42 19.83
N PHE A 292 -14.91 -6.81 20.05
CA PHE A 292 -13.99 -7.10 18.96
C PHE A 292 -14.46 -8.31 18.13
N LYS A 293 -14.90 -9.39 18.77
CA LYS A 293 -15.48 -10.57 18.09
C LYS A 293 -16.64 -10.18 17.18
N THR A 294 -17.55 -9.35 17.67
CA THR A 294 -18.70 -8.90 16.89
C THR A 294 -18.29 -8.00 15.73
N ALA A 295 -17.36 -7.07 15.93
CA ALA A 295 -16.83 -6.24 14.85
C ALA A 295 -16.19 -7.10 13.74
N TYR A 296 -15.36 -8.07 14.11
CA TYR A 296 -14.81 -9.06 13.18
C TYR A 296 -15.91 -9.76 12.39
N GLY A 297 -16.91 -10.33 13.08
CA GLY A 297 -18.02 -11.03 12.43
C GLY A 297 -18.82 -10.16 11.47
N LYS A 298 -18.96 -8.85 11.76
CA LYS A 298 -19.66 -7.89 10.89
C LYS A 298 -18.85 -7.55 9.64
N VAL A 299 -17.55 -7.28 9.76
CA VAL A 299 -16.72 -6.92 8.59
C VAL A 299 -16.40 -8.12 7.69
N THR A 300 -16.37 -9.34 8.23
CA THR A 300 -16.11 -10.54 7.44
C THR A 300 -17.37 -11.24 6.93
N ALA A 301 -18.57 -10.72 7.26
CA ALA A 301 -19.81 -11.32 6.79
C ALA A 301 -19.89 -11.31 5.27
N THR A 302 -20.37 -12.42 4.68
CA THR A 302 -20.58 -12.52 3.22
C THR A 302 -21.61 -11.51 2.71
N THR A 303 -22.54 -11.09 3.59
CA THR A 303 -23.51 -10.02 3.31
C THR A 303 -22.83 -8.69 3.04
N GLU A 304 -21.69 -8.40 3.68
CA GLU A 304 -20.93 -7.17 3.45
C GLU A 304 -20.26 -7.19 2.08
N ASP A 305 -19.60 -8.30 1.72
CA ASP A 305 -19.00 -8.47 0.40
C ASP A 305 -20.09 -8.40 -0.70
N THR A 306 -21.28 -8.93 -0.44
CA THR A 306 -22.43 -8.86 -1.35
C THR A 306 -22.94 -7.42 -1.49
N ALA A 307 -23.00 -6.65 -0.40
CA ALA A 307 -23.43 -5.26 -0.42
C ALA A 307 -22.49 -4.39 -1.29
N HIS A 308 -21.18 -4.53 -1.15
CA HIS A 308 -20.23 -3.82 -2.01
C HIS A 308 -20.35 -4.27 -3.47
N LYS A 309 -20.38 -5.58 -3.75
CA LYS A 309 -20.58 -6.08 -5.12
C LYS A 309 -21.85 -5.53 -5.78
N ALA A 310 -22.96 -5.45 -5.04
CA ALA A 310 -24.22 -4.93 -5.57
C ALA A 310 -24.18 -3.41 -5.84
N LYS A 311 -23.47 -2.63 -5.01
CA LYS A 311 -23.43 -1.16 -5.13
C LYS A 311 -22.37 -0.65 -6.09
N ASN A 312 -21.17 -1.24 -6.03
CA ASN A 312 -19.99 -0.76 -6.73
C ASN A 312 -19.19 -1.87 -7.41
N GLY A 313 -19.61 -3.13 -7.40
CA GLY A 313 -18.93 -4.22 -8.10
C GLY A 313 -17.60 -4.66 -7.47
N GLN A 314 -17.20 -4.11 -6.33
CA GLN A 314 -15.89 -4.38 -5.70
C GLN A 314 -16.02 -5.30 -4.48
N VAL A 315 -14.88 -5.86 -4.05
CA VAL A 315 -14.71 -6.47 -2.73
C VAL A 315 -14.01 -5.45 -1.86
N ALA A 316 -14.60 -5.12 -0.71
CA ALA A 316 -14.07 -4.10 0.16
C ALA A 316 -12.83 -4.57 0.93
N THR A 317 -11.90 -3.65 1.15
CA THR A 317 -10.86 -3.84 2.15
C THR A 317 -11.48 -3.64 3.53
N LYS A 318 -11.20 -4.58 4.44
CA LYS A 318 -11.85 -4.70 5.76
C LYS A 318 -10.96 -4.08 6.84
N TYR A 319 -11.53 -3.19 7.64
CA TYR A 319 -10.81 -2.46 8.69
C TYR A 319 -11.53 -2.56 10.02
N ILE A 320 -10.76 -2.80 11.08
CA ILE A 320 -11.19 -2.64 12.45
C ILE A 320 -10.31 -1.58 13.09
N VAL A 321 -10.92 -0.55 13.67
CA VAL A 321 -10.21 0.45 14.48
C VAL A 321 -10.59 0.22 15.93
N PHE A 322 -9.65 -0.28 16.71
CA PHE A 322 -9.85 -0.66 18.10
C PHE A 322 -9.15 0.31 19.04
N MET A 323 -9.88 0.86 20.01
CA MET A 323 -9.37 1.89 20.90
C MET A 323 -9.78 1.58 22.35
N THR A 324 -8.81 1.73 23.27
CA THR A 324 -9.02 1.63 24.71
C THR A 324 -8.16 2.65 25.45
N ASP A 325 -8.65 3.16 26.57
CA ASP A 325 -7.90 4.04 27.47
C ASP A 325 -7.38 3.34 28.72
N GLY A 326 -7.63 2.03 28.78
CA GLY A 326 -7.47 1.26 29.99
C GLY A 326 -7.26 -0.21 29.71
N ASP A 327 -7.09 -0.90 30.83
CA ASP A 327 -6.94 -2.33 30.93
C ASP A 327 -8.32 -3.00 30.96
N ASN A 328 -8.44 -4.19 30.35
CA ASN A 328 -9.60 -5.02 30.65
C ASN A 328 -9.60 -5.42 32.13
N ASN A 329 -10.79 -5.45 32.74
CA ASN A 329 -10.91 -5.82 34.15
C ASN A 329 -10.47 -7.26 34.43
N ASN A 330 -10.63 -8.18 33.47
CA ASN A 330 -10.18 -9.57 33.58
C ASN A 330 -9.14 -9.92 32.52
N THR A 331 -8.15 -10.72 32.88
CA THR A 331 -7.13 -11.23 31.94
C THR A 331 -7.68 -12.20 30.90
N SER A 332 -8.84 -12.82 31.17
CA SER A 332 -9.56 -13.63 30.17
C SER A 332 -10.05 -12.79 28.99
N ASP A 333 -10.44 -11.53 29.24
CA ASP A 333 -10.89 -10.63 28.18
C ASP A 333 -9.72 -10.21 27.27
N ASP A 334 -8.51 -10.07 27.83
CA ASP A 334 -7.28 -9.86 27.05
C ASP A 334 -7.03 -11.05 26.11
N THR A 335 -7.16 -12.28 26.64
CA THR A 335 -6.98 -13.52 25.86
C THR A 335 -7.99 -13.62 24.72
N VAL A 336 -9.28 -13.36 25.00
CA VAL A 336 -10.34 -13.38 23.98
C VAL A 336 -10.10 -12.29 22.94
N THR A 337 -9.72 -11.08 23.36
CA THR A 337 -9.44 -9.97 22.45
C THR A 337 -8.32 -10.35 21.48
N LEU A 338 -7.18 -10.83 21.99
CA LEU A 338 -6.04 -11.25 21.17
C LEU A 338 -6.39 -12.39 20.20
N GLN A 339 -7.18 -13.37 20.64
CA GLN A 339 -7.65 -14.45 19.77
C GLN A 339 -8.40 -13.92 18.54
N TRP A 340 -9.27 -12.92 18.73
CA TRP A 340 -10.02 -12.33 17.62
C TRP A 340 -9.18 -11.36 16.79
N CYS A 341 -8.22 -10.65 17.39
CA CYS A 341 -7.23 -9.88 16.64
C CYS A 341 -6.42 -10.79 15.69
N ASP A 342 -5.94 -11.93 16.19
CA ASP A 342 -5.21 -12.91 15.38
C ASP A 342 -6.07 -13.48 14.26
N THR A 343 -7.31 -13.82 14.57
CA THR A 343 -8.29 -14.29 13.58
C THR A 343 -8.55 -13.23 12.51
N ALA A 344 -8.70 -11.96 12.90
CA ALA A 344 -8.90 -10.85 11.98
C ALA A 344 -7.70 -10.68 11.03
N ARG A 345 -6.48 -10.65 11.59
CA ARG A 345 -5.24 -10.53 10.79
C ARG A 345 -5.06 -11.68 9.80
N LYS A 346 -5.29 -12.92 10.24
CA LYS A 346 -5.24 -14.12 9.38
C LYS A 346 -6.22 -14.06 8.21
N ASN A 347 -7.36 -13.39 8.40
CA ASN A 347 -8.39 -13.21 7.37
C ASN A 347 -8.26 -11.88 6.61
N ASN A 348 -7.06 -11.29 6.57
CA ASN A 348 -6.73 -10.06 5.83
C ASN A 348 -7.53 -8.81 6.27
N VAL A 349 -8.03 -8.79 7.51
CA VAL A 349 -8.61 -7.59 8.10
C VAL A 349 -7.49 -6.71 8.65
N GLN A 350 -7.50 -5.43 8.27
CA GLN A 350 -6.56 -4.43 8.77
C GLN A 350 -7.01 -3.94 10.14
N VAL A 351 -6.28 -4.31 11.19
CA VAL A 351 -6.54 -3.94 12.58
C VAL A 351 -5.64 -2.77 12.95
N TYR A 352 -6.26 -1.62 13.13
CA TYR A 352 -5.66 -0.42 13.69
C TYR A 352 -5.98 -0.34 15.17
N THR A 353 -4.99 -0.01 16.00
CA THR A 353 -5.17 0.11 17.44
C THR A 353 -4.71 1.45 17.96
N VAL A 354 -5.45 2.03 18.89
CA VAL A 354 -5.12 3.32 19.51
C VAL A 354 -5.17 3.18 21.03
N ALA A 355 -4.03 3.33 21.68
CA ALA A 355 -3.88 3.36 23.13
C ALA A 355 -3.97 4.79 23.60
N PHE A 356 -5.03 5.16 24.32
CA PHE A 356 -5.25 6.55 24.70
C PHE A 356 -5.09 6.78 26.19
N MET A 357 -3.96 7.36 26.62
CA MET A 357 -3.61 7.51 28.03
C MET A 357 -3.76 6.17 28.80
N ALA A 358 -3.39 5.07 28.13
CA ALA A 358 -3.61 3.72 28.62
C ALA A 358 -2.40 3.21 29.40
N PRO A 359 -2.60 2.37 30.44
CA PRO A 359 -1.51 1.75 31.19
C PRO A 359 -0.76 0.71 30.35
N ASP A 360 0.44 0.31 30.81
CA ASP A 360 1.35 -0.62 30.12
C ASP A 360 0.69 -1.91 29.62
N ARG A 361 -0.24 -2.49 30.39
CA ARG A 361 -0.92 -3.74 29.97
C ARG A 361 -1.87 -3.48 28.80
N GLY A 362 -2.68 -2.44 28.84
CA GLY A 362 -3.54 -1.99 27.75
C GLY A 362 -2.74 -1.65 26.48
N GLN A 363 -1.60 -0.96 26.64
CA GLN A 363 -0.69 -0.70 25.52
C GLN A 363 -0.14 -1.99 24.92
N LYS A 364 0.32 -2.94 25.73
CA LYS A 364 0.81 -4.26 25.27
C LYS A 364 -0.28 -5.04 24.52
N LEU A 365 -1.52 -5.03 25.02
CA LEU A 365 -2.67 -5.65 24.37
C LEU A 365 -2.90 -5.06 22.97
N LEU A 366 -2.99 -3.73 22.87
CA LEU A 366 -3.24 -3.03 21.61
C LEU A 366 -2.09 -3.19 20.62
N LYS A 367 -0.85 -3.16 21.08
CA LYS A 367 0.35 -3.38 20.26
C LYS A 367 0.40 -4.79 19.69
N ALA A 368 0.02 -5.80 20.47
CA ALA A 368 -0.05 -7.18 20.01
C ALA A 368 -1.22 -7.42 19.04
N CYS A 369 -2.33 -6.70 19.21
CA CYS A 369 -3.53 -6.80 18.38
C CYS A 369 -3.39 -6.14 16.99
N ALA A 370 -2.59 -5.08 16.85
CA ALA A 370 -2.40 -4.34 15.60
C ALA A 370 -1.88 -5.22 14.45
N THR A 371 -2.27 -4.93 13.20
CA THR A 371 -1.78 -5.70 12.03
C THR A 371 -0.27 -5.59 11.85
N THR A 372 0.28 -4.38 11.96
CA THR A 372 1.71 -4.11 11.95
C THR A 372 2.04 -3.06 13.00
N ALA A 373 3.33 -2.82 13.25
CA ALA A 373 3.77 -1.72 14.10
C ALA A 373 3.26 -0.34 13.61
N ALA A 374 3.06 -0.16 12.30
CA ALA A 374 2.53 1.07 11.72
C ALA A 374 1.00 1.23 11.84
N ASN A 375 0.31 0.21 12.36
CA ASN A 375 -1.12 0.23 12.66
C ASN A 375 -1.42 0.48 14.15
N TYR A 376 -0.39 0.49 15.00
CA TYR A 376 -0.50 0.85 16.42
C TYR A 376 -0.21 2.33 16.61
N PHE A 377 -1.04 3.00 17.41
CA PHE A 377 -0.87 4.38 17.81
C PHE A 377 -0.97 4.50 19.33
N GLU A 378 -0.11 5.33 19.88
CA GLU A 378 -0.11 5.71 21.28
C GLU A 378 -0.42 7.20 21.35
N ALA A 379 -1.34 7.57 22.23
CA ALA A 379 -1.83 8.94 22.37
C ALA A 379 -1.88 9.29 23.86
N ASP A 380 -0.95 10.13 24.30
CA ASP A 380 -0.92 10.62 25.68
C ASP A 380 -1.78 11.90 25.83
N GLU A 381 -2.00 12.59 24.71
CA GLU A 381 -2.75 13.83 24.62
C GLU A 381 -4.00 13.69 23.75
N ALA A 382 -5.01 14.54 24.00
CA ALA A 382 -6.20 14.58 23.14
C ALA A 382 -5.85 14.92 21.66
N ALA A 383 -4.80 15.72 21.46
CA ALA A 383 -4.29 16.05 20.13
C ALA A 383 -3.68 14.84 19.41
N ASP A 384 -2.97 13.97 20.12
CA ASP A 384 -2.37 12.77 19.56
C ASP A 384 -3.44 11.77 19.13
N LEU A 385 -4.52 11.67 19.91
CA LEU A 385 -5.68 10.85 19.55
C LEU A 385 -6.32 11.33 18.24
N ILE A 386 -6.52 12.63 18.09
CA ILE A 386 -7.04 13.23 16.85
C ILE A 386 -6.08 12.96 15.68
N ALA A 387 -4.77 13.13 15.88
CA ALA A 387 -3.76 12.86 14.87
C ALA A 387 -3.73 11.38 14.44
N ALA A 388 -3.87 10.44 15.38
CA ALA A 388 -3.93 9.02 15.10
C ALA A 388 -5.14 8.66 14.22
N PHE A 389 -6.34 9.12 14.58
CA PHE A 389 -7.56 8.89 13.79
C PHE A 389 -7.48 9.55 12.40
N LYS A 390 -6.87 10.73 12.30
CA LYS A 390 -6.58 11.41 11.03
C LYS A 390 -5.67 10.57 10.13
N ALA A 391 -4.58 10.04 10.68
CA ALA A 391 -3.66 9.18 9.94
C ALA A 391 -4.31 7.87 9.46
N ILE A 392 -5.20 7.29 10.28
CA ILE A 392 -6.00 6.12 9.89
C ILE A 392 -6.91 6.46 8.71
N GLY A 393 -7.61 7.59 8.75
CA GLY A 393 -8.51 8.04 7.68
C GLY A 393 -7.78 8.30 6.36
N GLU A 394 -6.61 8.94 6.42
CA GLU A 394 -5.74 9.15 5.25
C GLU A 394 -5.27 7.82 4.65
N LYS A 395 -4.76 6.89 5.49
CA LYS A 395 -4.33 5.57 5.00
C LYS A 395 -5.48 4.75 4.41
N ALA A 396 -6.65 4.77 5.05
CA ALA A 396 -7.82 4.02 4.58
C ALA A 396 -8.39 4.58 3.27
N SER A 397 -8.15 5.86 2.97
CA SER A 397 -8.66 6.52 1.75
C SER A 397 -7.65 6.55 0.59
N ALA A 398 -6.34 6.42 0.83
CA ALA A 398 -5.28 6.74 -0.13
C ALA A 398 -4.79 5.61 -1.08
N MET A 399 -5.42 4.43 -1.15
CA MET A 399 -4.82 3.28 -1.87
C MET A 399 -4.95 3.32 -3.42
N ALA A 400 -4.39 4.33 -4.10
CA ALA A 400 -4.63 4.62 -5.54
C ALA A 400 -3.67 4.12 -6.63
N THR A 401 -2.46 3.68 -6.34
CA THR A 401 -1.55 3.18 -7.39
C THR A 401 -0.57 2.18 -6.83
N ARG A 402 -0.43 0.99 -7.46
CA ARG A 402 0.57 -0.02 -7.06
C ARG A 402 1.23 -0.66 -8.28
N LEU A 403 2.56 -0.65 -8.31
CA LEU A 403 3.38 -1.47 -9.20
C LEU A 403 3.31 -2.94 -8.78
N THR A 404 3.14 -3.84 -9.73
CA THR A 404 3.21 -5.29 -9.53
C THR A 404 4.42 -5.82 -10.30
N LYS A 405 5.44 -6.27 -9.57
CA LYS A 405 6.63 -6.89 -10.17
C LYS A 405 6.31 -8.22 -10.83
#